data_AF-A0A849TEW9-F1
#
_entry.id   AF-A0A849TEW9-F1
#
_cell.length_a   1.000
_cell.length_b   1.000
_cell.length_c   1.000
_cell.angle_alpha   90.00
_cell.angle_beta   90.00
_cell.angle_gamma   90.00
#
_symmetry.space_group_name_H-M   'P 1'
#
loop_
_entity.id
_entity.type
_entity.pdbx_description
1 polymer ?
#
loop_
_entity_poly.entity_id
_entity_poly.type
_entity_poly.pdbx_seq_one_letter_code
_entity_poly.pdbx_strand_id
1 'polypeptide(L)'
;KGITDMAIIRLEQLYPFPHDDFTVQVAAYPNATEFVWCQEEPGNQGAWHRIQHYLLRHLRKGMRLDYALRPTSAAPAAGYLQVHQEQQKAVIEAAFRDNLDNKPNPGAAHHEHH
;
A
#
# COMPACT_ATOMS: atom_id res chain seq x y z
N LYS A 1 -6.93 -13.99 -11.47
CA LYS A 1 -5.83 -13.50 -12.32
C LYS A 1 -4.56 -14.23 -11.88
N GLY A 2 -3.76 -14.78 -12.79
CA GLY A 2 -2.44 -15.32 -12.45
C GLY A 2 -1.42 -14.19 -12.51
N ILE A 3 -1.00 -13.67 -11.35
CA ILE A 3 -0.02 -12.58 -11.24
C ILE A 3 1.36 -13.22 -11.19
N THR A 4 2.25 -12.84 -12.12
CA THR A 4 3.60 -13.45 -12.26
C THR A 4 4.72 -12.41 -12.31
N ASP A 5 4.35 -11.14 -12.34
CA ASP A 5 5.18 -9.95 -12.48
C ASP A 5 5.27 -9.11 -11.19
N MET A 6 4.66 -9.57 -10.10
CA MET A 6 4.69 -8.91 -8.80
C MET A 6 5.24 -9.83 -7.70
N ALA A 7 6.02 -9.24 -6.80
CA ALA A 7 6.50 -9.90 -5.59
C ALA A 7 5.91 -9.24 -4.35
N ILE A 8 5.58 -10.05 -3.33
CA ILE A 8 5.12 -9.57 -2.03
C ILE A 8 6.28 -9.68 -1.04
N ILE A 9 6.64 -8.55 -0.43
CA ILE A 9 7.65 -8.47 0.61
C ILE A 9 6.94 -8.08 1.91
N ARG A 10 7.20 -8.83 2.99
CA ARG A 10 6.72 -8.49 4.33
C ARG A 10 7.80 -7.72 5.08
N LEU A 11 7.41 -6.60 5.69
CA LEU A 11 8.28 -5.82 6.57
C LEU A 11 7.93 -6.16 8.02
N GLU A 12 8.59 -7.17 8.57
CA GLU A 12 8.29 -7.71 9.92
C GLU A 12 8.70 -6.75 11.05
N GLN A 13 9.66 -5.85 10.78
CA GLN A 13 10.15 -4.86 11.74
C GLN A 13 9.95 -3.46 11.18
N LEU A 14 9.03 -2.68 11.79
CA LEU A 14 8.80 -1.28 11.42
C LEU A 14 9.73 -0.32 12.19
N TYR A 15 10.18 -0.70 13.39
CA TYR A 15 11.09 0.10 14.18
C TYR A 15 12.02 -0.75 15.07
N PRO A 16 13.33 -0.45 15.13
CA PRO A 16 14.04 0.48 14.23
C PRO A 16 13.95 -0.03 12.78
N PHE A 17 13.94 0.88 11.80
CA PHE A 17 13.76 0.47 10.40
C PHE A 17 14.96 -0.38 9.93
N PRO A 18 14.74 -1.58 9.35
CA PRO A 18 15.82 -2.50 8.98
C PRO A 18 16.46 -2.09 7.65
N HIS A 19 17.31 -1.05 7.69
CA HIS A 19 17.84 -0.42 6.47
C HIS A 19 18.62 -1.39 5.58
N ASP A 20 19.46 -2.24 6.15
CA ASP A 20 20.33 -3.14 5.39
C ASP A 20 19.52 -4.28 4.75
N ASP A 21 18.67 -4.95 5.54
CA ASP A 21 17.81 -6.03 5.06
C ASP A 21 16.84 -5.54 3.98
N PHE A 22 16.24 -4.35 4.17
CA PHE A 22 15.35 -3.75 3.17
C PHE A 22 16.10 -3.49 1.85
N THR A 23 17.32 -2.97 1.93
CA THR A 23 18.14 -2.68 0.74
C THR A 23 18.47 -3.96 -0.03
N VAL A 24 18.90 -5.01 0.67
CA VAL A 24 19.18 -6.32 0.08
C VAL A 24 17.94 -6.87 -0.61
N GLN A 25 16.77 -6.74 0.02
CA GLN A 25 15.55 -7.31 -0.51
C GLN A 25 15.02 -6.55 -1.74
N VAL A 26 15.13 -5.22 -1.78
CA VAL A 26 14.78 -4.46 -3.00
C VAL A 26 15.75 -4.75 -4.15
N ALA A 27 17.03 -4.98 -3.84
CA ALA A 27 18.05 -5.32 -4.84
C ALA A 27 17.81 -6.68 -5.52
N ALA A 28 17.14 -7.63 -4.84
CA ALA A 28 16.76 -8.92 -5.41
C ALA A 28 15.78 -8.82 -6.60
N TYR A 29 15.15 -7.65 -6.80
CA TYR A 29 14.21 -7.39 -7.90
C TYR A 29 14.73 -6.27 -8.82
N PRO A 30 15.79 -6.49 -9.61
CA PRO A 30 16.46 -5.44 -10.38
C PRO A 30 15.58 -4.82 -11.47
N ASN A 31 14.59 -5.55 -11.98
CA ASN A 31 13.68 -5.11 -13.03
C ASN A 31 12.43 -4.38 -12.50
N ALA A 32 12.24 -4.33 -11.17
CA ALA A 32 11.09 -3.63 -10.60
C ALA A 32 11.20 -2.11 -10.83
N THR A 33 10.17 -1.52 -11.44
CA THR A 33 10.04 -0.08 -11.67
C THR A 33 9.11 0.59 -10.66
N GLU A 34 8.35 -0.19 -9.92
CA GLU A 34 7.26 0.25 -9.07
C GLU A 34 7.33 -0.47 -7.72
N PHE A 35 7.00 0.26 -6.66
CA PHE A 35 6.90 -0.26 -5.30
C PHE A 35 5.60 0.25 -4.69
N VAL A 36 4.75 -0.65 -4.21
CA VAL A 36 3.47 -0.31 -3.58
C VAL A 36 3.52 -0.70 -2.12
N TRP A 37 3.35 0.28 -1.22
CA TRP A 37 3.09 -0.01 0.19
C TRP A 37 1.61 -0.37 0.39
N CYS A 38 1.34 -1.59 0.84
CA CYS A 38 -0.01 -2.06 1.11
C CYS A 38 -0.24 -2.19 2.61
N GLN A 39 -1.35 -1.65 3.13
CA GLN A 39 -1.76 -1.84 4.52
C GLN A 39 -3.30 -1.83 4.64
N GLU A 40 -3.83 -2.51 5.65
CA GLU A 40 -5.29 -2.56 5.89
C GLU A 40 -5.79 -1.34 6.66
N GLU A 41 -4.92 -0.62 7.38
CA GLU A 41 -5.29 0.57 8.14
C GLU A 41 -5.60 1.78 7.22
N PRO A 42 -6.46 2.71 7.69
CA PRO A 42 -6.66 4.02 7.05
C PRO A 42 -5.34 4.75 6.78
N GLY A 43 -5.29 5.58 5.74
CA GLY A 43 -4.05 6.26 5.34
C GLY A 43 -3.43 7.18 6.40
N ASN A 44 -4.26 7.78 7.26
CA ASN A 44 -3.84 8.56 8.43
C ASN A 44 -3.45 7.70 9.65
N GLN A 45 -3.54 6.38 9.53
CA GLN A 45 -3.21 5.38 10.54
C GLN A 45 -2.15 4.41 10.00
N GLY A 46 -1.75 3.42 10.81
CA GLY A 46 -0.75 2.45 10.43
C GLY A 46 0.65 3.06 10.23
N ALA A 47 1.44 2.42 9.38
CA ALA A 47 2.86 2.74 9.25
C ALA A 47 3.16 3.79 8.17
N TRP A 48 2.27 3.96 7.18
CA TRP A 48 2.53 4.71 5.95
C TRP A 48 3.25 6.05 6.17
N HIS A 49 2.66 6.96 6.96
CA HIS A 49 3.24 8.28 7.22
C HIS A 49 4.60 8.24 7.92
N ARG A 50 4.89 7.17 8.68
CA ARG A 50 6.13 6.98 9.44
C ARG A 50 7.24 6.30 8.65
N ILE A 51 6.92 5.53 7.61
CA ILE A 51 7.94 4.74 6.89
C ILE A 51 8.20 5.21 5.47
N GLN A 52 7.28 5.97 4.86
CA GLN A 52 7.37 6.38 3.45
C GLN A 52 8.72 7.00 3.09
N HIS A 53 9.33 7.78 3.99
CA HIS A 53 10.64 8.39 3.74
C HIS A 53 11.79 7.38 3.77
N TYR A 54 11.68 6.31 4.57
CA TYR A 54 12.65 5.22 4.55
C TYR A 54 12.53 4.37 3.29
N LEU A 55 11.31 4.11 2.83
CA LEU A 55 11.08 3.43 1.56
C LEU A 55 11.71 4.23 0.42
N LEU A 56 11.34 5.52 0.28
CA LEU A 56 11.87 6.41 -0.77
C LEU A 56 13.40 6.49 -0.77
N ARG A 57 14.02 6.52 0.42
CA ARG A 57 15.49 6.59 0.56
C ARG A 57 16.20 5.40 -0.09
N HIS A 58 15.57 4.23 -0.09
CA HIS A 58 16.17 2.96 -0.51
C HIS A 58 15.71 2.49 -1.88
N LEU A 59 14.74 3.17 -2.50
CA LEU A 59 14.35 2.88 -3.87
C LEU A 59 15.43 3.32 -4.86
N ARG A 60 15.59 2.55 -5.94
CA ARG A 60 16.50 2.92 -7.03
C ARG A 60 16.00 4.17 -7.74
N LYS A 61 16.92 4.95 -8.30
CA LYS A 61 16.57 6.12 -9.13
C LYS A 61 15.62 5.70 -10.26
N GLY A 62 14.50 6.41 -10.38
CA GLY A 62 13.47 6.14 -11.39
C GLY A 62 12.39 5.15 -10.96
N MET A 63 12.54 4.46 -9.82
CA MET A 63 11.43 3.68 -9.25
C MET A 63 10.36 4.61 -8.67
N ARG A 64 9.10 4.23 -8.87
CA ARG A 64 7.94 4.92 -8.30
C ARG A 64 7.51 4.27 -6.99
N LEU A 65 7.29 5.08 -5.96
CA LEU A 65 6.59 4.65 -4.73
C LEU A 65 5.12 5.06 -4.83
N ASP A 66 4.24 4.14 -4.51
CA ASP A 66 2.81 4.39 -4.35
C ASP A 66 2.26 3.56 -3.18
N TYR A 67 0.95 3.63 -2.93
CA TYR A 67 0.31 2.95 -1.82
C TYR A 67 -1.04 2.31 -2.19
N ALA A 68 -1.48 1.39 -1.33
CA ALA A 68 -2.80 0.78 -1.29
C ALA A 68 -3.24 0.72 0.18
N LEU A 69 -4.11 1.66 0.57
CA LEU A 69 -4.50 1.91 1.97
C LEU A 69 -6.03 2.08 2.01
N ARG A 70 -6.64 1.88 3.18
CA ARG A 70 -8.03 2.33 3.37
C ARG A 70 -8.11 3.87 3.32
N PRO A 71 -9.27 4.43 2.94
CA PRO A 71 -9.49 5.87 3.03
C PRO A 71 -9.26 6.37 4.45
N THR A 72 -8.75 7.59 4.58
CA THR A 72 -8.56 8.26 5.88
C THR A 72 -9.84 8.23 6.70
N SER A 73 -9.73 7.87 7.98
CA SER A 73 -10.86 7.74 8.88
C SER A 73 -10.46 8.11 10.31
N ALA A 74 -11.42 8.65 11.06
CA ALA A 74 -11.27 8.83 12.51
C ALA A 74 -11.36 7.49 13.28
N ALA A 75 -12.11 6.51 12.74
CA ALA A 75 -12.25 5.18 13.31
C ALA A 75 -11.24 4.20 12.69
N PRO A 76 -10.71 3.22 13.45
CA PRO A 76 -9.77 2.21 12.91
C PRO A 76 -10.37 1.29 11.84
N ALA A 77 -11.66 0.99 11.94
CA ALA A 77 -12.37 0.12 11.02
C ALA A 77 -13.84 0.54 10.88
N ALA A 78 -14.49 0.10 9.81
CA ALA A 78 -15.93 0.26 9.65
C ALA A 78 -16.69 -0.56 10.72
N GLY A 79 -17.77 0.01 11.28
CA GLY A 79 -18.61 -0.68 12.26
C GLY A 79 -19.48 -1.81 11.69
N TYR A 80 -19.61 -1.89 10.36
CA TYR A 80 -20.40 -2.91 9.65
C TYR A 80 -19.49 -3.85 8.87
N LEU A 81 -19.74 -5.16 9.00
CA LEU A 81 -18.94 -6.21 8.35
C LEU A 81 -18.91 -6.08 6.82
N GLN A 82 -20.05 -5.74 6.22
CA GLN A 82 -20.15 -5.56 4.76
C GLN A 82 -19.20 -4.46 4.27
N VAL A 83 -19.23 -3.28 4.92
CA VAL A 83 -18.34 -2.16 4.57
C VAL A 83 -16.88 -2.54 4.78
N HIS A 84 -16.56 -3.28 5.85
CA HIS A 84 -15.20 -3.78 6.07
C HIS A 84 -14.72 -4.70 4.94
N GLN A 85 -15.57 -5.62 4.47
CA GLN A 85 -15.26 -6.51 3.35
C GLN A 85 -15.06 -5.76 2.03
N GLU A 86 -15.91 -4.76 1.76
CA GLU A 86 -15.79 -3.89 0.59
C GLU A 86 -14.47 -3.10 0.61
N GLN A 87 -14.12 -2.50 1.76
CA GLN A 87 -12.85 -1.79 1.93
C GLN A 87 -11.65 -2.72 1.77
N GLN A 88 -11.71 -3.94 2.32
CA GLN A 88 -10.64 -4.93 2.18
C GLN A 88 -10.43 -5.31 0.71
N LYS A 89 -11.51 -5.55 -0.02
CA LYS A 89 -11.46 -5.84 -1.45
C LYS A 89 -10.84 -4.68 -2.22
N ALA A 90 -11.22 -3.44 -1.91
CA ALA A 90 -10.68 -2.25 -2.55
C ALA A 90 -9.17 -2.08 -2.31
N VAL A 91 -8.66 -2.40 -1.11
CA VAL A 91 -7.21 -2.38 -0.82
C VAL A 91 -6.47 -3.41 -1.67
N ILE A 92 -7.00 -4.63 -1.78
CA ILE A 92 -6.40 -5.69 -2.59
C ILE A 92 -6.41 -5.30 -4.08
N GLU A 93 -7.53 -4.81 -4.59
CA GLU A 93 -7.63 -4.33 -5.99
C GLU A 93 -6.67 -3.18 -6.28
N ALA A 94 -6.53 -2.25 -5.32
CA ALA A 94 -5.54 -1.19 -5.40
C ALA A 94 -4.10 -1.74 -5.42
N ALA A 95 -3.77 -2.70 -4.55
CA ALA A 95 -2.41 -3.26 -4.46
C ALA A 95 -1.98 -3.97 -5.76
N PHE A 96 -2.90 -4.62 -6.45
CA PHE A 96 -2.65 -5.40 -7.67
C PHE A 96 -3.13 -4.70 -8.96
N ARG A 97 -3.19 -3.37 -8.97
CA ARG A 97 -3.59 -2.60 -10.17
C ARG A 97 -2.54 -2.68 -11.27
N ASP A 98 -3.00 -2.76 -12.53
CA ASP A 98 -2.12 -2.93 -13.70
C ASP A 98 -1.33 -1.64 -14.06
N ASN A 99 -1.73 -0.48 -13.53
CA ASN A 99 -1.07 0.82 -13.77
C ASN A 99 -1.22 1.74 -12.56
N LEU A 100 -0.11 2.27 -12.03
CA LEU A 100 -0.13 3.19 -10.88
C LEU A 100 -0.76 4.56 -11.18
N ASP A 101 -0.81 5.00 -12.43
CA ASP A 101 -1.50 6.24 -12.81
C ASP A 101 -3.03 6.12 -12.68
N ASN A 102 -3.56 4.89 -12.66
CA ASN A 102 -4.94 4.61 -12.32
C ASN A 102 -5.09 4.68 -10.79
N LYS A 103 -5.11 5.90 -10.24
CA LYS A 103 -5.20 6.10 -8.79
C LYS A 103 -6.50 5.49 -8.28
N PRO A 104 -6.43 4.58 -7.29
CA PRO A 104 -7.64 4.13 -6.61
C PRO A 104 -8.27 5.35 -5.94
N ASN A 105 -9.51 5.66 -6.29
CA ASN A 105 -10.20 6.80 -5.69
C ASN A 105 -10.72 6.37 -4.32
N PRO A 106 -10.07 6.75 -3.19
CA PRO A 106 -10.46 6.26 -1.88
C PRO A 106 -11.79 6.89 -1.42
N GLY A 107 -12.33 7.85 -2.18
CA GLY A 107 -13.54 8.61 -1.81
C GLY A 107 -14.69 8.55 -2.83
N ALA A 108 -14.64 7.72 -3.88
CA ALA A 108 -15.69 7.69 -4.92
C ALA A 108 -16.83 6.69 -4.70
N ALA A 109 -16.96 6.10 -3.51
CA ALA A 109 -18.19 5.41 -3.16
C ALA A 109 -19.09 6.35 -2.35
N HIS A 110 -19.99 7.02 -3.09
CA HIS A 110 -21.28 7.54 -2.63
C HIS A 110 -21.30 8.58 -1.50
N HIS A 111 -21.22 9.86 -1.90
CA HIS A 111 -22.29 10.77 -1.48
C HIS A 111 -23.63 10.24 -2.04
N GLU A 112 -24.70 10.36 -1.26
CA GLU A 112 -26.08 9.85 -1.47
C GLU A 112 -26.36 8.46 -0.89
N HIS A 113 -26.87 8.42 0.35
CA HIS A 113 -28.31 8.25 0.62
C HIS A 113 -28.58 8.51 2.11
N HIS A 114 -29.46 9.52 2.36
CA HIS A 114 -30.24 9.85 3.56
C HIS A 114 -29.73 9.47 4.96
#